data_AF-A0A820WTV9-F1
#
_entry.id   AF-A0A820WTV9-F1
#
_cell.length_a   1.000
_cell.length_b   1.000
_cell.length_c   1.000
_cell.angle_alpha   90.00
_cell.angle_beta   90.00
_cell.angle_gamma   90.00
#
_symmetry.space_group_name_H-M   'P 1'
#
loop_
_entity.id
_entity.type
_entity.pdbx_description
1 polymer ?
#
loop_
_entity_poly.entity_id
_entity_poly.type
_entity_poly.pdbx_seq_one_letter_code
_entity_poly.pdbx_strand_id
1 'polypeptide(L)'
;FLTIDLEMNPENIFGCLYNSLFTYRLSQLIKQVPLISSNNQSDHSPQQILQTLLSPRFFPIGMQIRAGDETITGKRNFSDEKTILKKFENFFTCSRQIINTNKKLFRETNQIPIIFLLSDDFQIRQAALKRWKFSLECFQSFENNCQWNNNDLYILTNSDPVFHITYTTNQRLAFQLGIFDHFLFSLCEQHLITTASGFGRIAAFASLKLRNIYSLFLDEQPSCDNQSLPLAVSGHHYSGI
;
A
#
# COMPACT_ATOMS: atom_id res chain seq x y z
N PHE A 1 13.35 -6.70 -29.94
CA PHE A 1 13.78 -7.55 -28.82
C PHE A 1 12.65 -7.92 -27.87
N LEU A 2 12.39 -7.24 -26.77
CA LEU A 2 11.49 -7.79 -25.73
C LEU A 2 10.04 -8.03 -26.21
N THR A 3 9.50 -7.15 -27.04
CA THR A 3 8.13 -7.30 -27.59
C THR A 3 8.09 -8.11 -28.88
N ILE A 4 9.12 -7.99 -29.73
CA ILE A 4 9.16 -8.59 -31.08
C ILE A 4 9.76 -10.01 -31.06
N ASP A 5 10.82 -10.23 -30.28
CA ASP A 5 11.61 -11.47 -30.28
C ASP A 5 11.27 -12.36 -29.09
N LEU A 6 10.84 -11.78 -27.95
CA LEU A 6 10.39 -12.54 -26.76
C LEU A 6 8.86 -12.54 -26.58
N GLU A 7 8.11 -11.91 -27.50
CA GLU A 7 6.64 -11.84 -27.48
C GLU A 7 6.04 -11.36 -26.13
N MET A 8 6.77 -10.55 -25.37
CA MET A 8 6.29 -10.05 -24.08
C MET A 8 5.25 -8.94 -24.30
N ASN A 9 4.16 -8.97 -23.52
CA ASN A 9 3.15 -7.92 -23.58
C ASN A 9 3.73 -6.62 -22.98
N PRO A 10 3.71 -5.48 -23.70
CA PRO A 10 4.20 -4.20 -23.19
C PRO A 10 3.63 -3.80 -21.84
N GLU A 11 2.39 -4.21 -21.54
CA GLU A 11 1.73 -3.91 -20.29
C GLU A 11 2.38 -4.61 -19.08
N ASN A 12 2.92 -5.81 -19.26
CA ASN A 12 3.43 -6.65 -18.17
C ASN A 12 4.94 -6.91 -18.19
N ILE A 13 5.64 -6.44 -19.22
CA ILE A 13 7.07 -6.64 -19.43
C ILE A 13 7.91 -6.34 -18.19
N PHE A 14 7.65 -5.21 -17.53
CA PHE A 14 8.38 -4.81 -16.32
C PHE A 14 8.15 -5.80 -15.18
N GLY A 15 6.89 -6.13 -14.89
CA GLY A 15 6.56 -7.04 -13.80
C GLY A 15 7.11 -8.45 -14.05
N CYS A 16 7.08 -8.93 -15.31
CA CYS A 16 7.65 -10.22 -15.68
C CYS A 16 9.17 -10.25 -15.49
N LEU A 17 9.87 -9.22 -15.96
CA LEU A 17 11.33 -9.09 -15.76
C LEU A 17 11.67 -8.94 -14.28
N TYR A 18 10.92 -8.13 -13.53
CA TYR A 18 11.10 -7.96 -12.10
C TYR A 18 11.01 -9.31 -11.37
N ASN A 19 9.95 -10.08 -11.61
CA ASN A 19 9.78 -11.39 -10.96
C ASN A 19 10.82 -12.43 -11.42
N SER A 20 11.42 -12.28 -12.60
CA SER A 20 12.54 -13.13 -13.04
C SER A 20 13.87 -12.81 -12.33
N LEU A 21 14.07 -11.54 -11.95
CA LEU A 21 15.29 -11.06 -11.29
C LEU A 21 15.21 -11.14 -9.76
N PHE A 22 14.02 -10.90 -9.21
CA PHE A 22 13.78 -10.83 -7.78
C PHE A 22 12.95 -12.02 -7.32
N THR A 23 13.59 -12.98 -6.66
CA THR A 23 12.89 -14.03 -5.92
C THR A 23 12.91 -13.69 -4.43
N TYR A 24 11.76 -13.26 -3.89
CA TYR A 24 11.64 -12.99 -2.46
C TYR A 24 11.70 -14.30 -1.67
N ARG A 25 12.71 -14.46 -0.82
CA ARG A 25 12.74 -15.53 0.18
C ARG A 25 11.93 -15.08 1.40
N LEU A 26 10.64 -15.38 1.41
CA LEU A 26 9.71 -14.99 2.48
C LEU A 26 10.23 -15.37 3.88
N SER A 27 10.89 -16.53 4.00
CA SER A 27 11.50 -16.98 5.26
C SER A 27 12.63 -16.08 5.77
N GLN A 28 13.34 -15.38 4.88
CA GLN A 28 14.37 -14.41 5.27
C GLN A 28 13.75 -13.07 5.66
N LEU A 29 12.70 -12.65 4.95
CA LEU A 29 11.96 -11.42 5.25
C LEU A 29 11.27 -11.51 6.62
N ILE A 30 10.57 -12.62 6.90
CA ILE A 30 9.88 -12.83 8.19
C ILE A 30 10.88 -12.93 9.35
N LYS A 31 12.05 -13.57 9.16
CA LYS A 31 13.06 -13.71 10.22
C LYS A 31 13.68 -12.37 10.66
N GLN A 32 13.68 -11.37 9.79
CA GLN A 32 14.33 -10.08 10.02
C GLN A 32 13.41 -9.06 10.68
N VAL A 33 12.12 -9.34 10.65
CA VAL A 33 11.10 -8.48 11.22
C VAL A 33 10.77 -9.05 12.60
N PRO A 34 11.22 -8.41 13.71
CA PRO A 34 10.94 -8.91 15.04
C PRO A 34 9.45 -9.19 15.22
N LEU A 35 9.10 -10.45 15.54
CA LEU A 35 7.72 -10.90 15.75
C LEU A 35 7.06 -10.27 16.98
N ILE A 36 7.85 -9.58 17.81
CA ILE A 36 7.43 -8.98 19.07
C ILE A 36 7.46 -7.46 18.86
N SER A 37 6.29 -6.88 18.59
CA SER A 37 6.09 -5.43 18.73
C SER A 37 6.13 -5.08 20.22
N SER A 38 6.91 -4.07 20.56
CA SER A 38 6.99 -3.53 21.91
C SER A 38 5.71 -2.75 22.24
N ASN A 39 4.87 -3.27 23.15
CA ASN A 39 3.82 -2.62 23.96
C ASN A 39 2.81 -1.64 23.32
N ASN A 40 2.94 -1.22 22.06
CA ASN A 40 2.04 -0.29 21.41
C ASN A 40 0.85 -1.06 20.82
N GLN A 41 -0.20 -1.21 21.62
CA GLN A 41 -1.48 -1.82 21.23
C GLN A 41 -2.16 -1.13 20.04
N SER A 42 -1.66 0.01 19.57
CA SER A 42 -2.24 0.79 18.48
C SER A 42 -1.96 0.22 17.09
N ASP A 43 -0.91 -0.57 16.89
CA ASP A 43 -0.39 -0.87 15.54
C ASP A 43 -0.62 -2.33 15.12
N HIS A 44 -0.59 -2.60 13.81
CA HIS A 44 -0.66 -3.97 13.29
C HIS A 44 0.74 -4.55 13.17
N SER A 45 0.91 -5.78 13.65
CA SER A 45 2.18 -6.48 13.49
C SER A 45 2.38 -6.86 12.01
N PRO A 46 3.64 -6.96 11.56
CA PRO A 46 3.96 -7.41 10.20
C PRO A 46 3.32 -8.76 9.83
N GLN A 47 3.22 -9.68 10.80
CA GLN A 47 2.56 -10.96 10.62
C GLN A 47 1.04 -10.79 10.39
N GLN A 48 0.37 -9.92 11.16
CA GLN A 48 -1.05 -9.61 10.98
C GLN A 48 -1.31 -8.99 9.62
N ILE A 49 -0.43 -8.08 9.18
CA ILE A 49 -0.51 -7.47 7.86
C ILE A 49 -0.41 -8.55 6.78
N LEU A 50 0.64 -9.38 6.82
CA LEU A 50 0.85 -10.45 5.85
C LEU A 50 -0.33 -11.43 5.81
N GLN A 51 -0.82 -11.88 6.96
CA GLN A 51 -1.97 -12.79 7.05
C GLN A 51 -3.24 -12.18 6.44
N THR A 52 -3.43 -10.88 6.61
CA THR A 52 -4.59 -10.16 6.08
C THR A 52 -4.52 -10.01 4.58
N LEU A 53 -3.35 -9.63 4.06
CA LEU A 53 -3.11 -9.47 2.63
C LEU A 53 -3.22 -10.79 1.85
N LEU A 54 -2.90 -11.92 2.49
CA LEU A 54 -3.00 -13.26 1.89
C LEU A 54 -4.36 -13.95 2.13
N SER A 55 -5.22 -13.37 2.98
CA SER A 55 -6.49 -14.00 3.32
C SER A 55 -7.53 -13.76 2.23
N PRO A 56 -8.25 -14.80 1.77
CA PRO A 56 -9.27 -14.67 0.73
C PRO A 56 -10.48 -13.84 1.18
N ARG A 57 -10.63 -13.59 2.50
CA ARG A 57 -11.71 -12.79 3.08
C ARG A 57 -11.57 -11.31 2.78
N PHE A 58 -10.35 -10.83 2.54
CA PHE A 58 -10.09 -9.40 2.36
C PHE A 58 -9.81 -9.10 0.90
N PHE A 59 -10.22 -7.90 0.49
CA PHE A 59 -9.84 -7.32 -0.79
C PHE A 59 -8.86 -6.18 -0.52
N PRO A 60 -7.53 -6.45 -0.56
CA PRO A 60 -6.53 -5.46 -0.21
C PRO A 60 -6.36 -4.41 -1.30
N ILE A 61 -6.49 -3.14 -0.92
CA ILE A 61 -6.20 -1.96 -1.73
C ILE A 61 -4.94 -1.32 -1.14
N GLY A 62 -3.83 -1.36 -1.88
CA GLY A 62 -2.58 -0.73 -1.48
C GLY A 62 -2.65 0.77 -1.68
N MET A 63 -2.36 1.56 -0.66
CA MET A 63 -2.22 3.01 -0.73
C MET A 63 -0.80 3.43 -0.36
N GLN A 64 -0.02 3.90 -1.34
CA GLN A 64 1.34 4.39 -1.14
C GLN A 64 1.39 5.92 -1.22
N ILE A 65 1.59 6.56 -0.07
CA ILE A 65 1.76 8.00 0.06
C ILE A 65 3.26 8.29 0.24
N ARG A 66 3.88 9.03 -0.68
CA ARG A 66 5.24 9.56 -0.54
C ARG A 66 5.10 11.04 -0.21
N ALA A 67 5.30 11.40 1.05
CA ALA A 67 5.14 12.77 1.54
C ALA A 67 6.28 13.71 1.09
N GLY A 68 7.44 13.15 0.76
CA GLY A 68 8.62 13.88 0.29
C GLY A 68 9.66 14.13 1.38
N ASP A 69 10.81 14.67 1.01
CA ASP A 69 11.93 14.85 1.95
C ASP A 69 11.69 16.02 2.92
N GLU A 70 10.87 17.00 2.52
CA GLU A 70 10.53 18.17 3.34
C GLU A 70 9.75 17.80 4.61
N THR A 71 8.93 16.74 4.56
CA THR A 71 8.20 16.23 5.74
C THR A 71 9.09 15.38 6.64
N ILE A 72 10.12 14.72 6.09
CA ILE A 72 11.06 13.88 6.85
C ILE A 72 12.06 14.72 7.66
N THR A 73 12.45 15.90 7.17
CA THR A 73 13.44 16.78 7.84
C THR A 73 12.96 17.43 9.16
N GLY A 74 11.81 17.02 9.70
CA GLY A 74 11.35 17.43 11.03
C GLY A 74 10.95 18.91 11.16
N LYS A 75 10.90 19.66 10.05
CA LYS A 75 10.55 21.09 10.07
C LYS A 75 9.06 21.36 10.21
N ARG A 76 8.20 20.34 10.14
CA ARG A 76 6.75 20.47 10.32
C ARG A 76 6.29 19.58 11.48
N ASN A 77 6.16 20.17 12.66
CA ASN A 77 5.34 19.62 13.73
C ASN A 77 3.88 19.80 13.33
N PHE A 78 3.31 18.85 12.59
CA PHE A 78 1.86 18.78 12.49
C PHE A 78 1.33 18.27 13.83
N SER A 79 1.01 19.19 14.74
CA SER A 79 0.42 18.85 16.03
C SER A 79 -1.03 18.38 15.93
N ASP A 80 -1.67 18.52 14.76
CA ASP A 80 -3.07 18.20 14.54
C ASP A 80 -3.27 17.13 13.45
N GLU A 81 -3.78 15.97 13.86
CA GLU A 81 -4.13 14.83 13.01
C GLU A 81 -5.07 15.21 11.88
N LYS A 82 -6.03 16.12 12.14
CA LYS A 82 -6.99 16.55 11.11
C LYS A 82 -6.29 17.28 9.98
N THR A 83 -5.28 18.09 10.30
CA THR A 83 -4.50 18.84 9.31
C THR A 83 -3.69 17.91 8.42
N ILE A 84 -3.06 16.87 8.98
CA ILE A 84 -2.33 15.86 8.21
C ILE A 84 -3.26 15.12 7.26
N LEU A 85 -4.36 14.55 7.79
CA LEU A 85 -5.27 13.76 6.97
C LEU A 85 -5.97 14.61 5.90
N LYS A 86 -6.23 15.89 6.18
CA LYS A 86 -6.78 16.83 5.19
C LYS A 86 -5.80 17.09 4.04
N LYS A 87 -4.49 17.17 4.31
CA LYS A 87 -3.47 17.34 3.27
C LYS A 87 -3.48 16.18 2.27
N PHE A 88 -3.74 14.95 2.74
CA PHE A 88 -3.76 13.74 1.91
C PHE A 88 -5.20 13.23 1.67
N GLU A 89 -6.19 14.11 1.76
CA GLU A 89 -7.62 13.75 1.65
C GLU A 89 -7.98 13.13 0.30
N ASN A 90 -7.26 13.50 -0.76
CA ASN A 90 -7.44 12.95 -2.10
C ASN A 90 -7.19 11.43 -2.16
N PHE A 91 -6.18 10.89 -1.47
CA PHE A 91 -5.93 9.45 -1.40
C PHE A 91 -7.07 8.70 -0.71
N PHE A 92 -7.54 9.22 0.43
CA PHE A 92 -8.62 8.59 1.19
C PHE A 92 -9.97 8.71 0.46
N THR A 93 -10.23 9.84 -0.19
CA THR A 93 -11.42 10.03 -1.02
C THR A 93 -11.40 9.11 -2.24
N CYS A 94 -10.26 9.00 -2.91
CA CYS A 94 -10.11 8.11 -4.06
C CYS A 94 -10.30 6.64 -3.64
N SER A 95 -9.77 6.24 -2.48
CA SER A 95 -10.02 4.89 -1.93
C SER A 95 -11.50 4.63 -1.68
N ARG A 96 -12.26 5.60 -1.18
CA ARG A 96 -13.71 5.49 -1.03
C ARG A 96 -14.41 5.34 -2.38
N GLN A 97 -13.99 6.11 -3.40
CA GLN A 97 -14.55 6.01 -4.75
C GLN A 97 -14.32 4.64 -5.36
N ILE A 98 -13.10 4.10 -5.23
CA ILE A 98 -12.75 2.73 -5.66
C ILE A 98 -13.64 1.71 -4.96
N ILE A 99 -13.77 1.84 -3.63
CA ILE A 99 -14.60 0.93 -2.84
C ILE A 99 -16.06 1.00 -3.28
N ASN A 100 -16.58 2.22 -3.48
CA ASN A 100 -17.95 2.48 -3.92
C ASN A 100 -18.23 1.90 -5.31
N THR A 101 -17.30 2.07 -6.24
CA THR A 101 -17.41 1.57 -7.62
C THR A 101 -17.42 0.04 -7.64
N ASN A 102 -16.65 -0.60 -6.76
CA ASN A 102 -16.55 -2.06 -6.65
C ASN A 102 -17.52 -2.68 -5.63
N LYS A 103 -18.52 -1.94 -5.14
CA LYS A 103 -19.51 -2.43 -4.15
C LYS A 103 -20.18 -3.74 -4.55
N LYS A 104 -20.54 -3.88 -5.83
CA LYS A 104 -21.18 -5.09 -6.34
C LYS A 104 -20.24 -6.29 -6.23
N LEU A 105 -18.99 -6.12 -6.67
CA LEU A 105 -17.94 -7.13 -6.58
C LEU A 105 -17.79 -7.64 -5.14
N PHE A 106 -17.64 -6.74 -4.16
CA PHE A 106 -17.43 -7.13 -2.76
C PHE A 106 -18.61 -7.87 -2.15
N ARG A 107 -19.85 -7.53 -2.54
CA ARG A 107 -21.04 -8.25 -2.11
C ARG A 107 -21.11 -9.66 -2.71
N GLU A 108 -20.75 -9.81 -3.98
CA GLU A 108 -20.78 -11.09 -4.69
C GLU A 108 -19.65 -12.02 -4.23
N THR A 109 -18.46 -11.48 -3.96
CA THR A 109 -17.31 -12.27 -3.48
C THR A 109 -17.28 -12.43 -1.97
N ASN A 110 -18.16 -11.74 -1.23
CA ASN A 110 -18.17 -11.68 0.23
C ASN A 110 -16.80 -11.25 0.82
N GLN A 111 -16.10 -10.36 0.11
CA GLN A 111 -14.80 -9.84 0.52
C GLN A 111 -14.94 -8.47 1.17
N ILE A 112 -14.14 -8.23 2.21
CA ILE A 112 -14.10 -6.95 2.92
C ILE A 112 -12.97 -6.08 2.33
N PRO A 113 -13.27 -4.89 1.80
CA PRO A 113 -12.21 -4.00 1.32
C PRO A 113 -11.35 -3.50 2.49
N ILE A 114 -10.03 -3.57 2.34
CA ILE A 114 -9.08 -3.09 3.34
C ILE A 114 -7.96 -2.29 2.69
N ILE A 115 -7.61 -1.15 3.29
CA ILE A 115 -6.55 -0.28 2.80
C ILE A 115 -5.24 -0.66 3.48
N PHE A 116 -4.29 -1.18 2.71
CA PHE A 116 -2.91 -1.30 3.17
C PHE A 116 -2.17 0.03 2.95
N LEU A 117 -2.02 0.81 4.02
CA LEU A 117 -1.39 2.12 3.94
C LEU A 117 0.12 2.00 4.13
N LEU A 118 0.86 2.44 3.11
CA LEU A 118 2.30 2.59 3.11
C LEU A 118 2.68 4.07 2.98
N SER A 119 3.40 4.60 3.95
CA SER A 119 3.88 5.99 3.93
C SER A 119 5.30 6.10 4.46
N ASP A 120 6.11 6.97 3.88
CA ASP A 120 7.42 7.36 4.41
C ASP A 120 7.33 8.40 5.54
N ASP A 121 6.14 8.95 5.78
CA ASP A 121 5.82 9.79 6.92
C ASP A 121 5.02 8.99 7.95
N PHE A 122 5.60 8.82 9.14
CA PHE A 122 4.99 8.06 10.23
C PHE A 122 3.72 8.72 10.78
N GLN A 123 3.62 10.05 10.72
CA GLN A 123 2.48 10.78 11.29
C GLN A 123 1.21 10.51 10.49
N ILE A 124 1.34 10.32 9.17
CA ILE A 124 0.24 9.90 8.30
C ILE A 124 -0.27 8.52 8.73
N ARG A 125 0.64 7.56 8.94
CA ARG A 125 0.27 6.20 9.36
C ARG A 125 -0.44 6.22 10.73
N GLN A 126 0.09 6.97 11.69
CA GLN A 126 -0.53 7.10 13.02
C GLN A 126 -1.91 7.77 12.98
N ALA A 127 -2.04 8.89 12.29
CA ALA A 127 -3.33 9.60 12.18
C ALA A 127 -4.38 8.71 11.49
N ALA A 128 -3.97 7.96 10.47
CA ALA A 128 -4.80 7.00 9.76
C ALA A 128 -5.27 5.84 10.66
N LEU A 129 -4.36 5.25 11.46
CA LEU A 129 -4.73 4.24 12.46
C LEU A 129 -5.70 4.80 13.49
N LYS A 130 -5.43 5.96 14.09
CA LYS A 130 -6.32 6.54 15.11
C LYS A 130 -7.75 6.76 14.59
N ARG A 131 -7.92 7.09 13.31
CA ARG A 131 -9.23 7.36 12.72
C ARG A 131 -9.95 6.13 12.16
N TRP A 132 -9.20 5.20 11.57
CA TRP A 132 -9.76 4.14 10.72
C TRP A 132 -9.14 2.76 10.99
N LYS A 133 -8.59 2.54 12.19
CA LYS A 133 -7.98 1.27 12.56
C LYS A 133 -8.94 0.11 12.33
N PHE A 134 -8.44 -0.90 11.62
CA PHE A 134 -9.13 -2.16 11.50
C PHE A 134 -9.05 -2.96 12.82
N SER A 135 -10.18 -3.41 13.35
CA SER A 135 -10.24 -4.08 14.65
C SER A 135 -9.55 -5.44 14.62
N LEU A 136 -8.78 -5.75 15.68
CA LEU A 136 -8.11 -7.04 15.86
C LEU A 136 -9.10 -8.22 15.93
N GLU A 137 -10.32 -7.96 16.42
CA GLU A 137 -11.39 -8.96 16.51
C GLU A 137 -11.78 -9.48 15.11
N CYS A 138 -11.62 -8.65 14.07
CA CYS A 138 -11.86 -9.04 12.69
C CYS A 138 -10.84 -10.03 12.12
N PHE A 139 -9.63 -10.06 12.68
CA PHE A 139 -8.59 -10.99 12.22
C PHE A 139 -8.83 -12.40 12.75
N GLN A 140 -9.44 -12.52 13.93
CA GLN A 140 -9.52 -13.77 14.68
C GLN A 140 -10.90 -14.44 14.59
N SER A 141 -11.97 -13.71 14.28
CA SER A 141 -13.30 -14.31 14.20
C SER A 141 -13.49 -15.04 12.87
N PHE A 142 -13.55 -16.37 12.90
CA PHE A 142 -14.04 -17.17 11.77
C PHE A 142 -15.54 -16.92 11.52
N GLU A 143 -16.26 -16.52 12.57
CA GLU A 143 -17.67 -16.15 12.51
C GLU A 143 -17.84 -14.66 12.16
N ASN A 144 -18.87 -14.34 11.38
CA ASN A 144 -19.20 -13.09 10.67
C ASN A 144 -19.25 -11.75 11.45
N ASN A 145 -18.52 -11.58 12.55
CA ASN A 145 -18.60 -10.37 13.39
C ASN A 145 -18.04 -9.11 12.74
N CYS A 146 -17.24 -9.23 11.67
CA CYS A 146 -16.82 -8.06 10.91
C CYS A 146 -17.68 -7.86 9.69
N GLN A 147 -18.72 -7.06 9.92
CA GLN A 147 -19.54 -6.49 8.88
C GLN A 147 -18.91 -5.18 8.41
N TRP A 148 -18.59 -5.13 7.13
CA TRP A 148 -18.14 -3.89 6.51
C TRP A 148 -19.31 -2.89 6.44
N ASN A 149 -19.15 -1.76 7.11
CA ASN A 149 -20.05 -0.63 6.95
C ASN A 149 -19.59 0.19 5.73
N ASN A 150 -20.50 0.42 4.77
CA ASN A 150 -20.20 1.03 3.48
C ASN A 150 -19.54 2.43 3.56
N ASN A 151 -19.54 3.08 4.72
CA ASN A 151 -19.00 4.42 4.93
C ASN A 151 -17.61 4.43 5.58
N ASP A 152 -17.14 3.26 6.06
CA ASP A 152 -15.91 3.14 6.81
C ASP A 152 -14.74 2.72 5.91
N LEU A 153 -13.58 3.30 6.19
CA LEU A 153 -12.31 2.82 5.69
C LEU A 153 -11.71 1.93 6.77
N TYR A 154 -11.18 0.78 6.37
CA TYR A 154 -10.39 -0.08 7.24
C TYR A 154 -8.94 0.05 6.85
N ILE A 155 -8.12 0.59 7.75
CA ILE A 155 -6.70 0.82 7.51
C ILE A 155 -5.87 -0.23 8.22
N LEU A 156 -5.03 -0.87 7.43
CA LEU A 156 -3.99 -1.81 7.80
C LEU A 156 -2.64 -1.15 7.55
N THR A 157 -1.89 -0.88 8.61
CA THR A 157 -0.53 -0.35 8.54
C THR A 157 0.22 -0.61 9.83
N ASN A 158 1.54 -0.46 9.79
CA ASN A 158 2.43 -0.49 10.93
C ASN A 158 3.07 0.90 11.09
N SER A 159 2.87 1.54 12.25
CA SER A 159 3.44 2.85 12.58
C SER A 159 4.53 2.78 13.64
N ASP A 160 4.97 1.57 14.00
CA ASP A 160 5.98 1.35 15.02
C ASP A 160 7.32 1.81 14.45
N PRO A 161 7.98 2.80 15.08
CA PRO A 161 9.24 3.36 14.60
C PRO A 161 10.33 2.31 14.36
N VAL A 162 10.32 1.19 15.09
CA VAL A 162 11.30 0.11 14.92
C VAL A 162 11.23 -0.51 13.52
N PHE A 163 10.05 -0.51 12.90
CA PHE A 163 9.81 -1.05 11.57
C PHE A 163 9.74 0.03 10.49
N HIS A 164 10.12 1.26 10.81
CA HIS A 164 10.01 2.39 9.89
C HIS A 164 11.37 2.77 9.30
N ILE A 165 11.47 2.78 7.96
CA ILE A 165 12.73 2.97 7.21
C ILE A 165 13.46 4.26 7.63
N THR A 166 12.72 5.34 7.91
CA THR A 166 13.31 6.64 8.28
C THR A 166 13.86 6.69 9.71
N TYR A 167 13.52 5.73 10.57
CA TYR A 167 13.91 5.72 11.99
C TYR A 167 15.09 4.79 12.29
N THR A 168 15.59 4.05 11.29
CA THR A 168 16.76 3.20 11.44
C THR A 168 17.99 3.86 10.81
N THR A 169 19.09 3.90 11.56
CA THR A 169 20.41 4.32 11.05
C THR A 169 21.14 3.18 10.35
N ASN A 170 20.66 1.95 10.48
CA ASN A 170 21.25 0.78 9.84
C ASN A 170 20.72 0.65 8.41
N GLN A 171 21.55 1.04 7.44
CA GLN A 171 21.21 1.01 6.01
C GLN A 171 20.77 -0.38 5.51
N ARG A 172 21.38 -1.45 6.02
CA ARG A 172 21.00 -2.82 5.64
C ARG A 172 19.60 -3.16 6.12
N LEU A 173 19.27 -2.80 7.36
CA LEU A 173 17.93 -2.98 7.91
C LEU A 173 16.91 -2.11 7.18
N ALA A 174 17.24 -0.85 6.90
CA ALA A 174 16.41 0.08 6.12
C ALA A 174 16.04 -0.51 4.75
N PHE A 175 17.04 -1.07 4.05
CA PHE A 175 16.85 -1.73 2.77
C PHE A 175 15.98 -2.98 2.88
N GLN A 176 16.18 -3.80 3.91
CA GLN A 176 15.38 -4.99 4.16
C GLN A 176 13.91 -4.66 4.46
N LEU A 177 13.66 -3.64 5.28
CA LEU A 177 12.31 -3.12 5.55
C LEU A 177 11.67 -2.57 4.28
N GLY A 178 12.43 -1.83 3.46
CA GLY A 178 11.95 -1.34 2.16
C GLY A 178 11.56 -2.46 1.20
N ILE A 179 12.38 -3.52 1.09
CA ILE A 179 12.04 -4.71 0.31
C ILE A 179 10.77 -5.37 0.85
N PHE A 180 10.62 -5.47 2.17
CA PHE A 180 9.46 -6.10 2.78
C PHE A 180 8.18 -5.30 2.55
N ASP A 181 8.21 -3.98 2.75
CA ASP A 181 7.09 -3.08 2.47
C ASP A 181 6.70 -3.15 0.98
N HIS A 182 7.68 -3.19 0.09
CA HIS A 182 7.48 -3.33 -1.34
C HIS A 182 6.84 -4.68 -1.70
N PHE A 183 7.28 -5.77 -1.06
CA PHE A 183 6.68 -7.09 -1.22
C PHE A 183 5.22 -7.09 -0.74
N LEU A 184 4.93 -6.60 0.47
CA LEU A 184 3.57 -6.52 1.00
C LEU A 184 2.66 -5.69 0.08
N PHE A 185 3.14 -4.55 -0.41
CA PHE A 185 2.38 -3.69 -1.31
C PHE A 185 2.04 -4.41 -2.64
N SER A 186 2.97 -5.22 -3.16
CA SER A 186 2.73 -6.01 -4.37
C SER A 186 1.65 -7.09 -4.22
N LEU A 187 1.30 -7.49 -2.99
CA LEU A 187 0.23 -8.46 -2.73
C LEU A 187 -1.17 -7.87 -2.92
N CYS A 188 -1.32 -6.54 -2.87
CA CYS A 188 -2.62 -5.88 -2.99
C CYS A 188 -3.28 -6.10 -4.35
N GLU A 189 -4.61 -6.06 -4.43
CA GLU A 189 -5.41 -6.23 -5.66
C GLU A 189 -5.50 -4.97 -6.52
N GLN A 190 -5.43 -3.81 -5.84
CA GLN A 190 -5.47 -2.49 -6.45
C GLN A 190 -4.43 -1.59 -5.77
N HIS A 191 -3.95 -0.58 -6.47
CA HIS A 191 -2.87 0.27 -6.01
C HIS A 191 -3.18 1.74 -6.25
N LEU A 192 -3.21 2.54 -5.18
CA LEU A 192 -3.14 3.99 -5.23
C LEU A 192 -1.70 4.38 -4.90
N ILE A 193 -1.04 5.11 -5.78
CA ILE A 193 0.37 5.48 -5.63
C ILE A 193 0.53 6.99 -5.77
N THR A 194 1.53 7.54 -5.09
CA THR A 194 1.95 8.91 -5.34
C THR A 194 2.62 8.98 -6.70
N THR A 195 2.19 9.89 -7.57
CA THR A 195 2.64 9.92 -8.97
C THR A 195 4.15 9.94 -9.06
N ALA A 196 4.87 10.78 -8.32
CA ALA A 196 6.33 10.88 -8.38
C ALA A 196 7.10 9.72 -7.72
N SER A 197 6.43 8.78 -7.07
CA SER A 197 7.08 7.73 -6.27
C SER A 197 7.49 6.52 -7.09
N GLY A 198 8.80 6.40 -7.38
CA GLY A 198 9.35 5.18 -7.99
C GLY A 198 9.10 3.92 -7.15
N PHE A 199 9.11 4.07 -5.81
CA PHE A 199 8.84 2.96 -4.88
C PHE A 199 7.45 2.36 -5.09
N GLY A 200 6.40 3.20 -5.08
CA GLY A 200 5.02 2.75 -5.27
C GLY A 200 4.79 2.14 -6.65
N ARG A 201 5.37 2.75 -7.70
CA ARG A 201 5.28 2.26 -9.09
C ARG A 201 5.86 0.85 -9.24
N ILE A 202 7.11 0.64 -8.81
CA ILE A 202 7.78 -0.67 -8.97
C ILE A 202 6.99 -1.75 -8.21
N ALA A 203 6.50 -1.45 -7.01
CA ALA A 203 5.68 -2.37 -6.22
C ALA A 203 4.33 -2.70 -6.87
N ALA A 204 3.64 -1.72 -7.42
CA ALA A 204 2.41 -1.93 -8.16
C ALA A 204 2.65 -2.77 -9.43
N PHE A 205 3.71 -2.50 -10.19
CA PHE A 205 4.03 -3.28 -11.39
C PHE A 205 4.48 -4.71 -11.08
N ALA A 206 5.21 -4.91 -9.97
CA ALA A 206 5.63 -6.23 -9.51
C ALA A 206 4.43 -7.14 -9.19
N SER A 207 3.28 -6.57 -8.83
CA SER A 207 2.05 -7.33 -8.57
C SER A 207 1.48 -8.03 -9.81
N LEU A 208 1.83 -7.57 -11.02
CA LEU A 208 1.21 -7.96 -12.28
C LEU A 208 -0.31 -7.67 -12.37
N LYS A 209 -0.89 -6.95 -11.41
CA LYS A 209 -2.32 -6.55 -11.34
C LYS A 209 -2.57 -5.17 -11.95
N LEU A 210 -2.11 -5.08 -13.18
CA LEU A 210 -1.82 -3.87 -13.92
C LEU A 210 -3.03 -2.97 -14.19
N ARG A 211 -4.25 -3.52 -14.22
CA ARG A 211 -5.47 -2.78 -14.56
C ARG A 211 -6.03 -1.90 -13.43
N ASN A 212 -5.37 -1.88 -12.27
CA ASN A 212 -5.90 -1.26 -11.06
C ASN A 212 -4.92 -0.29 -10.38
N ILE A 213 -4.10 0.42 -11.16
CA ILE A 213 -3.12 1.40 -10.66
C ILE A 213 -3.66 2.82 -10.86
N TYR A 214 -3.86 3.54 -9.76
CA TYR A 214 -4.29 4.93 -9.69
C TYR A 214 -3.12 5.80 -9.21
N SER A 215 -2.79 6.83 -9.97
CA SER A 215 -1.63 7.68 -9.70
C SER A 215 -2.06 9.09 -9.34
N LEU A 216 -1.85 9.49 -8.08
CA LEU A 216 -2.33 10.75 -7.52
C LEU A 216 -1.17 11.71 -7.23
N PHE A 217 -1.35 12.98 -7.54
CA PHE A 217 -0.47 14.05 -7.05
C PHE A 217 -0.90 14.52 -5.66
N LEU A 218 0.04 14.98 -4.83
CA LEU A 218 -0.28 15.40 -3.47
C LEU A 218 -1.16 16.66 -3.42
N ASP A 219 -1.01 17.56 -4.39
CA ASP A 219 -1.64 18.89 -4.37
C ASP A 219 -2.87 19.01 -5.31
N GLU A 220 -3.31 17.91 -5.91
CA GLU A 220 -4.45 17.90 -6.83
C GLU A 220 -5.79 17.62 -6.14
N GLN A 221 -6.87 18.08 -6.79
CA GLN A 221 -8.25 17.87 -6.36
C GLN A 221 -8.56 16.37 -6.17
N PRO A 222 -9.41 16.02 -5.18
CA PRO A 222 -9.73 14.64 -4.85
C PRO A 222 -10.61 13.99 -5.92
N SER A 223 -10.00 13.35 -6.92
CA SER A 223 -10.73 12.58 -7.93
C SER A 223 -9.92 11.39 -8.43
N CYS A 224 -10.49 10.17 -8.36
CA CYS A 224 -9.99 9.03 -9.14
C CYS A 224 -10.43 9.08 -10.61
N ASP A 225 -11.42 9.91 -10.96
CA ASP A 225 -12.02 9.92 -12.29
C ASP A 225 -11.00 10.48 -13.27
N ASN A 226 -10.53 9.64 -14.21
CA ASN A 226 -9.50 9.87 -15.24
C ASN A 226 -8.04 9.54 -14.89
N GLN A 227 -7.74 8.89 -13.76
CA GLN A 227 -6.34 8.62 -13.36
C GLN A 227 -5.93 7.14 -13.37
N SER A 228 -6.72 6.25 -13.99
CA SER A 228 -6.22 4.92 -14.35
C SER A 228 -5.19 5.09 -15.46
N LEU A 229 -3.91 4.97 -15.14
CA LEU A 229 -2.84 5.09 -16.12
C LEU A 229 -3.03 4.00 -17.20
N PRO A 230 -3.17 4.36 -18.48
CA PRO A 230 -3.15 3.37 -19.55
C PRO A 230 -1.83 2.62 -19.48
N LEU A 231 -1.89 1.29 -19.42
CA LEU A 231 -0.74 0.44 -19.16
C LEU A 231 0.38 0.56 -20.19
N ALA A 232 0.02 0.81 -21.44
CA ALA A 232 0.98 1.08 -22.51
C ALA A 232 1.76 2.39 -22.29
N VAL A 233 1.12 3.42 -21.73
CA VAL A 233 1.76 4.71 -21.42
C VAL A 233 2.65 4.56 -20.21
N SER A 234 2.21 3.80 -19.19
CA SER A 234 2.97 3.60 -17.95
C SER A 234 4.18 2.69 -18.15
N GLY A 235 4.05 1.62 -18.95
CA GLY A 235 5.15 0.73 -19.33
C GLY A 235 6.27 1.51 -20.00
N HIS A 236 5.98 2.29 -21.04
CA HIS A 236 7.01 3.08 -21.75
C HIS A 236 7.56 4.26 -20.94
N HIS A 237 6.70 5.07 -20.30
CA HIS A 237 7.20 6.22 -19.54
C HIS A 237 8.00 5.82 -18.30
N TYR A 238 7.74 4.65 -17.71
CA TYR A 238 8.30 4.27 -16.41
C TYR A 238 9.30 3.12 -16.45
N SER A 239 9.34 2.31 -17.51
CA SER A 239 10.44 1.35 -17.71
C SER A 239 11.70 2.03 -18.23
N GLY A 240 11.59 3.23 -18.82
CA GLY A 240 12.70 3.87 -19.53
C GLY A 240 13.13 3.11 -20.79
N ILE A 241 12.28 2.18 -21.28
CA ILE A 241 12.44 1.37 -22.49
C ILE A 241 11.48 1.86 -23.57
#